data_AF-A0A662S0S6-F1
#
_entry.id   AF-A0A662S0S6-F1
#
_cell.length_a   1.000
_cell.length_b   1.000
_cell.length_c   1.000
_cell.angle_alpha   90.00
_cell.angle_beta   90.00
_cell.angle_gamma   90.00
#
_symmetry.space_group_name_H-M   'P 1'
#
loop_
_entity.id
_entity.type
_entity.pdbx_description
1 polymer ?
#
loop_
_entity_poly.entity_id
_entity_poly.type
_entity_poly.pdbx_seq_one_letter_code
_entity_poly.pdbx_strand_id
1 'polypeptide(L)'
;MEGSGKESVSLSLSLEEPDLEALVEVLSIYRIIRDMLNDQLIKDLSHVVSSLLKVINVISSTDLVDILERAIQDPELDKALLNPPKVGLTGLLGALRDEDFQRGLGILVALLKAIGKASKTQ
;
A
#
# COMPACT_ATOMS: atom_id res chain seq x y z
N MET A 1 39.36 1.35 48.19
CA MET A 1 39.08 2.44 47.24
C MET A 1 37.84 2.03 46.48
N GLU A 2 36.81 2.89 46.57
CA GLU A 2 35.51 2.95 45.86
C GLU A 2 34.82 1.63 45.46
N GLY A 3 33.63 1.26 45.96
CA GLY A 3 32.53 2.11 46.39
C GLY A 3 31.76 2.69 45.20
N SER A 4 31.08 1.85 44.41
CA SER A 4 30.03 2.31 43.49
C SER A 4 28.77 1.53 43.79
N GLY A 5 27.95 2.11 44.67
CA GLY A 5 26.64 1.60 45.04
C GLY A 5 25.75 1.51 43.81
N LYS A 6 25.11 0.35 43.64
CA LYS A 6 23.93 0.25 42.77
C LYS A 6 22.85 1.09 43.43
N GLU A 7 22.59 2.29 42.92
CA GLU A 7 21.40 3.06 43.27
C GLU A 7 20.18 2.19 42.93
N SER A 8 19.63 1.55 43.95
CA SER A 8 18.28 1.01 43.89
C SER A 8 17.35 2.21 43.83
N VAL A 9 16.91 2.57 42.62
CA VAL A 9 15.83 3.54 42.43
C VAL A 9 14.56 2.91 42.98
N SER A 10 14.25 3.21 44.24
CA SER A 10 12.98 2.88 44.86
C SER A 10 11.96 3.93 44.43
N LEU A 11 11.18 3.63 43.38
CA LEU A 11 10.00 4.42 43.05
C LEU A 11 8.94 4.16 44.14
N SER A 12 8.84 5.03 45.13
CA SER A 12 7.71 5.07 46.06
C SER A 12 6.57 5.81 45.38
N LEU A 13 5.74 5.06 44.65
CA LEU A 13 4.48 5.55 44.08
C LEU A 13 3.41 5.58 45.19
N SER A 14 3.07 6.79 45.67
CA SER A 14 1.84 6.99 46.44
C SER A 14 0.69 7.02 45.44
N LEU A 15 0.01 5.89 45.29
CA LEU A 15 -1.16 5.75 44.42
C LEU A 15 -2.41 5.96 45.26
N GLU A 16 -3.26 6.90 44.86
CA GLU A 16 -4.61 6.99 45.38
C GLU A 16 -5.51 5.95 44.68
N GLU A 17 -6.67 5.61 45.25
CA GLU A 17 -7.61 4.66 44.62
C GLU A 17 -7.93 4.97 43.13
N PRO A 18 -8.12 6.24 42.72
CA PRO A 18 -8.33 6.58 41.31
C PRO A 18 -7.15 6.25 40.40
N ASP A 19 -5.91 6.35 40.91
CA ASP A 19 -4.71 6.03 40.14
C ASP A 19 -4.60 4.51 39.90
N LEU A 20 -5.03 3.70 40.87
CA LEU A 20 -5.09 2.25 40.75
C LEU A 20 -6.12 1.83 39.70
N GLU A 21 -7.28 2.48 39.69
CA GLU A 21 -8.35 2.21 38.73
C GLU A 21 -7.90 2.54 37.30
N ALA A 22 -7.25 3.70 37.10
CA ALA A 22 -6.67 4.08 35.82
C ALA A 22 -5.58 3.10 35.34
N LEU A 23 -4.73 2.60 36.24
CA LEU A 23 -3.72 1.59 35.90
C LEU A 23 -4.36 0.25 35.49
N VAL A 24 -5.45 -0.15 36.15
CA VAL A 24 -6.20 -1.35 35.78
C VAL A 24 -6.85 -1.20 34.40
N GLU A 25 -7.37 -0.02 34.08
CA GLU A 25 -7.93 0.27 32.76
C GLU A 25 -6.86 0.22 31.66
N VAL A 26 -5.71 0.86 31.87
CA VAL A 26 -4.56 0.80 30.93
C VAL A 26 -4.08 -0.64 30.74
N LEU A 27 -3.99 -1.41 31.82
CA LEU A 27 -3.58 -2.81 31.75
C LEU A 27 -4.61 -3.66 30.98
N SER A 28 -5.90 -3.34 31.13
CA SER A 28 -7.00 -4.00 30.40
C SER A 28 -6.95 -3.68 28.91
N ILE A 29 -6.74 -2.41 28.54
CA ILE A 29 -6.55 -1.99 27.15
C ILE A 29 -5.32 -2.68 26.55
N TYR A 30 -4.20 -2.70 27.27
CA TYR A 30 -3.00 -3.42 26.85
C TYR A 30 -3.28 -4.90 26.61
N ARG A 31 -4.05 -5.55 27.50
CA ARG A 31 -4.40 -6.96 27.36
C ARG A 31 -5.28 -7.20 26.14
N ILE A 32 -6.28 -6.35 25.90
CA ILE A 32 -7.12 -6.40 24.70
C ILE A 32 -6.28 -6.24 23.43
N ILE A 33 -5.38 -5.25 23.39
CA ILE A 33 -4.46 -5.02 22.26
C ILE A 33 -3.56 -6.24 22.05
N ARG A 34 -3.05 -6.84 23.13
CA ARG A 34 -2.18 -8.01 23.07
C ARG A 34 -2.91 -9.26 22.59
N ASP A 35 -4.14 -9.47 23.05
CA ASP A 35 -4.97 -10.60 22.65
C ASP A 35 -5.41 -10.46 21.18
N MET A 36 -5.64 -9.23 20.72
CA MET A 36 -5.85 -8.89 19.31
C MET A 36 -4.56 -9.03 18.48
N LEU A 37 -3.41 -8.58 18.96
CA LEU A 37 -2.12 -8.73 18.28
C LEU A 37 -1.45 -10.05 18.65
N ASN A 38 -2.20 -11.14 18.51
CA ASN A 38 -1.62 -12.47 18.66
C ASN A 38 -0.73 -12.83 17.46
N ASP A 39 0.15 -13.81 17.67
CA ASP A 39 1.14 -14.24 16.68
C ASP A 39 0.51 -14.65 15.34
N GLN A 40 -0.72 -15.16 15.37
CA GLN A 40 -1.45 -15.55 14.16
C GLN A 40 -1.86 -14.32 13.33
N LEU A 41 -2.40 -13.27 13.96
CA LEU A 41 -2.73 -12.03 13.27
C LEU A 41 -1.50 -11.29 12.75
N ILE A 42 -0.39 -11.30 13.50
CA ILE A 42 0.90 -10.76 13.02
C ILE A 42 1.38 -11.53 11.80
N LYS A 43 1.26 -12.87 11.80
CA LYS A 43 1.66 -13.72 10.68
C LYS A 43 0.78 -13.49 9.45
N ASP A 44 -0.53 -13.43 9.63
CA ASP A 44 -1.50 -13.18 8.56
C ASP A 44 -1.29 -11.78 7.95
N LEU A 45 -1.09 -10.76 8.79
CA LEU A 45 -0.73 -9.42 8.34
C LEU A 45 0.61 -9.42 7.61
N SER A 46 1.61 -10.16 8.11
CA SER A 46 2.91 -10.29 7.44
C SER A 46 2.79 -10.95 6.07
N HIS A 47 1.90 -11.94 5.92
CA HIS A 47 1.61 -12.55 4.62
C HIS A 47 0.96 -11.57 3.64
N VAL A 48 0.00 -10.77 4.11
CA VAL A 48 -0.63 -9.72 3.30
C VAL A 48 0.39 -8.67 2.89
N VAL A 49 1.16 -8.13 3.85
CA VAL A 49 2.21 -7.14 3.61
C VAL A 49 3.26 -7.70 2.65
N SER A 50 3.71 -8.94 2.84
CA SER A 50 4.69 -9.59 1.95
C SER A 50 4.14 -9.75 0.53
N SER A 51 2.86 -10.11 0.39
CA SER A 51 2.21 -10.22 -0.91
C SER A 51 2.08 -8.85 -1.59
N LEU A 52 1.70 -7.82 -0.85
CA LEU A 52 1.67 -6.43 -1.34
C LEU A 52 3.06 -5.96 -1.75
N LEU A 53 4.10 -6.22 -0.95
CA LEU A 53 5.48 -5.88 -1.29
C LEU A 53 5.98 -6.63 -2.52
N LYS A 54 5.60 -7.89 -2.72
CA LYS A 54 5.92 -8.61 -3.96
C LYS A 54 5.25 -7.98 -5.17
N VAL A 55 3.98 -7.58 -5.05
CA VAL A 55 3.26 -6.89 -6.12
C VAL A 55 3.91 -5.54 -6.42
N ILE A 56 4.20 -4.74 -5.38
CA ILE A 56 4.89 -3.46 -5.51
C ILE A 56 6.27 -3.67 -6.15
N ASN A 57 7.05 -4.64 -5.70
CA ASN A 57 8.38 -4.91 -6.24
C ASN A 57 8.32 -5.34 -7.71
N VAL A 58 7.35 -6.17 -8.10
CA VAL A 58 7.14 -6.57 -9.51
C VAL A 58 6.74 -5.36 -10.35
N ILE A 59 5.84 -4.52 -9.84
CA ILE A 59 5.39 -3.31 -10.53
C ILE A 59 6.57 -2.33 -10.68
N SER A 60 7.28 -1.99 -9.60
CA SER A 60 8.45 -1.11 -9.58
C SER A 60 9.66 -1.63 -10.36
N SER A 61 9.76 -2.94 -10.61
CA SER A 61 10.84 -3.53 -11.42
C SER A 61 10.56 -3.50 -12.92
N THR A 62 9.42 -2.94 -13.35
CA THR A 62 9.04 -2.86 -14.76
C THR A 62 8.98 -1.41 -15.23
N ASP A 63 9.37 -1.17 -16.48
CA ASP A 63 9.22 0.13 -17.15
C ASP A 63 7.75 0.61 -17.18
N LEU A 64 6.78 -0.27 -16.88
CA LEU A 64 5.37 0.07 -16.81
C LEU A 64 5.08 1.14 -15.76
N VAL A 65 5.79 1.17 -14.63
CA VAL A 65 5.59 2.21 -13.61
C VAL A 65 6.02 3.56 -14.15
N ASP A 66 7.19 3.64 -14.76
CA ASP A 66 7.70 4.89 -15.33
C ASP A 66 6.79 5.40 -16.47
N ILE A 67 6.28 4.49 -17.30
CA ILE A 67 5.34 4.83 -18.37
C ILE A 67 4.02 5.34 -17.78
N LEU A 68 3.49 4.68 -16.75
CA LEU A 68 2.25 5.10 -16.08
C LEU A 68 2.43 6.43 -15.33
N GLU A 69 3.56 6.62 -14.65
CA GLU A 69 3.88 7.87 -13.97
C GLU A 69 3.90 9.03 -14.98
N ARG A 70 4.60 8.87 -16.10
CA ARG A 70 4.64 9.87 -17.17
C ARG A 70 3.28 10.13 -17.78
N ALA A 71 2.47 9.09 -17.99
CA ALA A 71 1.12 9.23 -18.53
C ALA A 71 0.18 9.96 -17.57
N ILE A 72 0.30 9.73 -16.25
CA ILE A 72 -0.49 10.42 -15.22
C ILE A 72 -0.09 11.89 -15.12
N GLN A 73 1.18 12.20 -15.34
CA GLN A 73 1.70 13.57 -15.36
C GLN A 73 1.43 14.30 -16.68
N ASP A 74 0.74 13.69 -17.65
CA ASP A 74 0.46 14.30 -18.95
C ASP A 74 -0.52 15.48 -18.82
N PRO A 75 -0.13 16.71 -19.21
CA PRO A 75 -1.02 17.86 -19.16
C PRO A 75 -2.29 17.71 -20.02
N GLU A 76 -2.25 16.92 -21.09
CA GLU A 76 -3.42 16.62 -21.91
C GLU A 76 -4.41 15.69 -21.19
N LEU A 77 -3.91 14.78 -20.34
CA LEU A 77 -4.75 13.98 -19.47
C LEU A 77 -5.47 14.87 -18.44
N ASP A 78 -4.76 15.80 -17.81
CA ASP A 78 -5.34 16.75 -16.87
C ASP A 78 -6.45 17.60 -17.52
N LYS A 79 -6.20 18.09 -18.75
CA LYS A 79 -7.21 18.82 -19.52
C LYS A 79 -8.43 17.95 -19.84
N ALA A 80 -8.22 16.69 -20.20
CA ALA A 80 -9.29 15.75 -20.49
C ALA A 80 -10.09 15.36 -19.24
N LEU A 81 -9.46 15.30 -18.06
CA LEU A 81 -10.16 15.08 -16.78
C LEU A 81 -11.07 16.26 -16.42
N LEU A 82 -10.60 17.49 -16.66
CA LEU A 82 -11.37 18.72 -16.40
C LEU A 82 -12.46 18.95 -17.45
N ASN A 83 -12.17 18.64 -18.72
CA ASN A 83 -13.09 18.81 -19.84
C ASN A 83 -13.06 17.57 -20.74
N PRO A 84 -13.84 16.53 -20.40
CA PRO A 84 -13.84 15.28 -21.13
C PRO A 84 -14.18 15.46 -22.62
N PRO A 85 -13.28 15.07 -23.55
CA PRO A 85 -13.56 15.17 -24.98
C PRO A 85 -14.69 14.21 -25.35
N LYS A 86 -15.70 14.71 -26.08
CA LYS A 86 -16.79 13.88 -26.60
C LYS A 86 -16.32 13.17 -27.86
N VAL A 87 -15.88 11.93 -27.71
CA VAL A 87 -15.51 11.07 -28.85
C VAL A 87 -16.75 10.44 -29.48
N GLY A 88 -17.11 10.89 -30.69
CA GLY A 88 -18.11 10.24 -31.55
C GLY A 88 -17.50 9.15 -32.43
N LEU A 89 -18.31 8.46 -33.25
CA LEU A 89 -17.85 7.39 -34.14
C LEU A 89 -16.72 7.82 -35.10
N THR A 90 -16.78 9.06 -35.59
CA THR A 90 -15.72 9.67 -36.42
C THR A 90 -14.47 9.97 -35.63
N GLY A 91 -14.60 10.44 -34.39
CA GLY A 91 -13.48 10.69 -33.49
C GLY A 91 -12.74 9.40 -33.11
N LEU A 92 -13.47 8.30 -32.89
CA LEU A 92 -12.89 6.99 -32.65
C LEU A 92 -12.11 6.46 -33.86
N LEU A 93 -12.64 6.61 -35.07
CA LEU A 93 -11.93 6.26 -36.31
C LEU A 93 -10.66 7.12 -36.49
N GLY A 94 -10.71 8.39 -36.07
CA GLY A 94 -9.53 9.26 -36.01
C GLY A 94 -8.50 8.75 -35.02
N ALA A 95 -8.91 8.41 -33.79
CA ALA A 95 -8.04 7.87 -32.75
C ALA A 95 -7.37 6.55 -33.17
N LEU A 96 -8.06 5.69 -33.92
CA LEU A 96 -7.45 4.47 -34.47
C LEU A 96 -6.30 4.73 -35.45
N ARG A 97 -6.20 5.94 -36.02
CA ARG A 97 -5.11 6.36 -36.92
C ARG A 97 -4.01 7.12 -36.19
N ASP A 98 -4.23 7.46 -34.92
CA ASP A 98 -3.27 8.16 -34.09
C ASP A 98 -2.15 7.22 -33.62
N GLU A 99 -0.90 7.67 -33.72
CA GLU A 99 0.27 6.83 -33.45
C GLU A 99 0.40 6.51 -31.94
N ASP A 100 0.10 7.48 -31.07
CA ASP A 100 0.20 7.31 -29.61
C ASP A 100 -0.93 6.39 -29.11
N PHE A 101 -2.14 6.54 -29.65
CA PHE A 101 -3.24 5.61 -29.39
C PHE A 101 -2.89 4.18 -29.82
N GLN A 102 -2.30 3.98 -30.99
CA GLN A 102 -1.88 2.66 -31.46
C GLN A 102 -0.79 2.04 -30.58
N ARG A 103 0.20 2.84 -30.17
CA ARG A 103 1.26 2.40 -29.24
C ARG A 103 0.68 1.97 -27.89
N GLY A 104 -0.21 2.78 -27.30
CA GLY A 104 -0.90 2.45 -26.06
C GLY A 104 -1.76 1.18 -26.17
N LEU A 105 -2.50 1.03 -27.26
CA LEU A 105 -3.29 -0.18 -27.55
C LEU A 105 -2.38 -1.42 -27.69
N GLY A 106 -1.22 -1.29 -28.33
CA GLY A 106 -0.23 -2.36 -28.45
C GLY A 106 0.27 -2.87 -27.09
N ILE A 107 0.58 -1.95 -26.17
CA ILE A 107 0.98 -2.27 -24.79
C ILE A 107 -0.15 -2.99 -24.06
N LEU A 108 -1.39 -2.49 -24.15
CA LEU A 108 -2.58 -3.15 -23.57
C LEU A 108 -2.77 -4.57 -24.09
N VAL A 109 -2.66 -4.79 -25.40
CA VAL A 109 -2.76 -6.11 -26.01
C VAL A 109 -1.66 -7.04 -25.52
N ALA A 110 -0.43 -6.55 -25.37
CA ALA A 110 0.68 -7.33 -24.83
C ALA A 110 0.44 -7.74 -23.37
N LEU A 111 -0.07 -6.82 -22.54
CA LEU A 111 -0.46 -7.09 -21.15
C LEU A 111 -1.56 -8.16 -21.08
N LEU A 112 -2.63 -8.01 -21.88
CA LEU A 112 -3.72 -8.98 -21.94
C LEU A 112 -3.23 -10.38 -22.34
N LYS A 113 -2.30 -10.46 -23.31
CA LYS A 113 -1.67 -11.74 -23.70
C LYS A 113 -0.83 -12.34 -22.58
N ALA A 114 -0.10 -11.52 -21.82
CA ALA A 114 0.68 -11.98 -20.67
C ALA A 114 -0.22 -12.52 -19.56
N ILE A 115 -1.31 -11.80 -19.22
CA ILE A 115 -2.33 -12.26 -18.26
C ILE A 115 -2.92 -13.59 -18.70
N GLY A 116 -3.34 -13.70 -19.97
CA GLY A 116 -3.91 -14.93 -20.51
C GLY A 116 -2.93 -16.12 -20.56
N LYS A 117 -1.62 -15.87 -20.62
CA LYS A 117 -0.59 -16.91 -20.48
C LYS A 117 -0.43 -17.35 -19.03
N ALA A 118 -0.42 -16.41 -18.09
CA ALA A 118 -0.33 -16.68 -16.66
C ALA A 118 -1.60 -17.36 -16.12
N SER A 119 -2.77 -17.09 -16.69
CA SER A 119 -4.04 -17.71 -16.29
C SER A 119 -4.21 -19.15 -16.77
N LYS A 120 -3.38 -19.63 -17.70
CA LYS A 120 -3.36 -21.04 -18.14
C LYS A 120 -2.66 -21.96 -17.14
N THR A 121 -2.18 -21.42 -16.03
CA THR A 121 -1.73 -22.22 -14.90
C THR A 121 -2.94 -22.66 -14.07
N GLN A 122 -3.62 -23.70 -14.57
CA GLN A 122 -4.29 -24.75 -13.81
C GLN A 122 -4.06 -26.08 -14.52
#